data_AF-A0A452ISM9-F1
#
_entry.id   AF-A0A452ISM9-F1
#
_cell.length_a   1.000
_cell.length_b   1.000
_cell.length_c   1.000
_cell.angle_alpha   90.00
_cell.angle_beta   90.00
_cell.angle_gamma   90.00
#
_symmetry.space_group_name_H-M   'P 1'
#
loop_
_entity.id
_entity.type
_entity.pdbx_description
1 polymer ?
#
loop_
_entity_poly.entity_id
_entity_poly.type
_entity_poly.pdbx_seq_one_letter_code
_entity_poly.pdbx_strand_id
1 'polypeptide(L)'
;MTATTRGSPVGGNDSQGQAPDGQSQPPLQQNQTSSPDSSNENSPATPPDEQGQGDAPPQLEDEEPAFPHTDLAKLDDMINRPRWVVPVLPKGELEVLLEAAIDLSKKGLDVKSEACQRFFRDGLTISFTKILTDEAVSGWKFEIHRCIINNTHRLVELCVAKLSQDWFPLLELLAMALNPHCKFHLYNGTRPSETVPAGVQLAEDELYARPPDPRSPKVN
;
A
#
# COMPACT_ATOMS: atom_id res chain seq x y z
N MET A 1 59.02 16.12 30.25
CA MET A 1 59.50 15.27 29.14
C MET A 1 58.33 14.38 28.76
N THR A 2 57.78 14.37 27.53
CA THR A 2 58.35 13.86 26.25
C THR A 2 58.74 12.36 26.32
N ALA A 3 58.33 11.48 25.40
CA ALA A 3 57.61 11.68 24.12
C ALA A 3 56.77 10.46 23.65
N THR A 4 56.07 10.70 22.53
CA THR A 4 55.25 9.85 21.66
C THR A 4 55.96 8.67 20.98
N THR A 5 55.22 7.58 20.69
CA THR A 5 55.19 6.76 19.43
C THR A 5 54.05 5.73 19.58
N ARG A 6 53.16 5.38 18.63
CA ARG A 6 53.07 5.37 17.15
C ARG A 6 53.82 4.20 16.47
N GLY A 7 53.07 3.36 15.73
CA GLY A 7 53.57 2.17 15.02
C GLY A 7 53.41 2.21 13.49
N SER A 8 53.61 1.04 12.85
CA SER A 8 53.68 0.73 11.40
C SER A 8 53.42 -0.79 11.20
N PRO A 9 53.45 -1.41 9.98
CA PRO A 9 53.58 -0.92 8.59
C PRO A 9 52.41 -1.48 7.69
N VAL A 10 52.42 -1.72 6.36
CA VAL A 10 53.28 -1.42 5.17
C VAL A 10 52.41 -1.43 3.89
N GLY A 11 52.84 -0.78 2.80
CA GLY A 11 52.30 -0.94 1.42
C GLY A 11 50.99 -0.18 1.15
N GLY A 12 50.70 0.34 -0.05
CA GLY A 12 51.34 0.25 -1.38
C GLY A 12 50.25 0.10 -2.45
N ASN A 13 50.25 0.72 -3.63
CA ASN A 13 51.30 1.42 -4.37
C ASN A 13 50.68 2.49 -5.32
N ASP A 14 51.35 3.61 -5.56
CA ASP A 14 50.90 4.65 -6.52
C ASP A 14 51.29 4.34 -7.97
N SER A 15 50.47 4.77 -8.95
CA SER A 15 50.84 4.85 -10.36
C SER A 15 49.94 5.85 -11.11
N GLN A 16 50.55 6.83 -11.79
CA GLN A 16 49.87 7.84 -12.60
C GLN A 16 49.64 7.34 -14.04
N GLY A 17 48.56 7.75 -14.70
CA GLY A 17 48.27 7.38 -16.09
C GLY A 17 47.16 8.23 -16.74
N GLN A 18 47.55 9.06 -17.69
CA GLN A 18 46.75 10.03 -18.47
C GLN A 18 45.41 9.56 -19.08
N ALA A 19 44.49 10.52 -19.23
CA ALA A 19 43.41 10.50 -20.25
C ALA A 19 43.96 10.97 -21.63
N PRO A 20 43.25 10.72 -22.75
CA PRO A 20 42.21 11.68 -23.17
C PRO A 20 40.94 11.04 -23.78
N ASP A 21 40.04 11.90 -24.25
CA ASP A 21 38.71 11.62 -24.79
C ASP A 21 38.62 10.60 -25.95
N GLY A 22 37.47 9.90 -26.01
CA GLY A 22 37.04 9.10 -27.16
C GLY A 22 35.51 9.17 -27.33
N GLN A 23 35.04 9.84 -28.38
CA GLN A 23 33.62 9.96 -28.70
C GLN A 23 33.07 8.68 -29.35
N SER A 24 31.82 8.32 -29.06
CA SER A 24 30.95 7.54 -29.96
C SER A 24 29.48 7.60 -29.55
N GLN A 25 28.65 8.31 -30.32
CA GLN A 25 27.20 8.13 -30.35
C GLN A 25 26.80 7.30 -31.58
N PRO A 26 25.76 6.45 -31.51
CA PRO A 26 25.19 5.81 -32.70
C PRO A 26 24.39 6.85 -33.53
N PRO A 27 24.50 6.87 -34.88
CA PRO A 27 23.78 7.83 -35.71
C PRO A 27 22.27 7.54 -35.82
N LEU A 28 21.47 8.60 -35.79
CA LEU A 28 20.08 8.58 -36.28
C LEU A 28 20.08 8.53 -37.81
N GLN A 29 19.33 7.60 -38.40
CA GLN A 29 19.10 7.58 -39.85
C GLN A 29 17.88 8.45 -40.20
N GLN A 30 18.13 9.59 -40.84
CA GLN A 30 17.13 10.22 -41.70
C GLN A 30 17.12 9.52 -43.06
N ASN A 31 15.94 9.32 -43.64
CA ASN A 31 15.82 9.11 -45.07
C ASN A 31 14.62 9.90 -45.62
N GLN A 32 14.86 10.71 -46.66
CA GLN A 32 13.83 11.46 -47.37
C GLN A 32 13.71 10.88 -48.79
N THR A 33 12.51 10.55 -49.23
CA THR A 33 12.18 10.35 -50.65
C THR A 33 10.76 10.82 -50.94
N SER A 34 10.55 11.28 -52.18
CA SER A 34 9.38 12.07 -52.58
C SER A 34 8.21 11.25 -53.17
N SER A 35 7.08 11.92 -53.30
CA SER A 35 5.91 11.66 -54.16
C SER A 35 6.29 11.44 -55.66
N PRO A 36 5.38 11.06 -56.61
CA PRO A 36 3.92 11.22 -56.53
C PRO A 36 3.02 10.17 -57.24
N ASP A 37 1.71 10.45 -57.17
CA ASP A 37 0.63 10.23 -58.15
C ASP A 37 0.21 8.82 -58.61
N SER A 38 -1.10 8.57 -58.53
CA SER A 38 -1.90 7.67 -59.39
C SER A 38 -3.37 7.81 -59.02
N SER A 39 -4.13 8.57 -59.80
CA SER A 39 -5.58 8.68 -59.69
C SER A 39 -6.31 7.47 -60.30
N ASN A 40 -7.44 7.08 -59.70
CA ASN A 40 -8.60 6.66 -60.50
C ASN A 40 -9.91 6.84 -59.70
N GLU A 41 -10.98 7.17 -60.40
CA GLU A 41 -12.34 7.26 -59.84
C GLU A 41 -13.02 5.88 -59.86
N ASN A 42 -13.84 5.58 -58.84
CA ASN A 42 -15.14 4.91 -59.06
C ASN A 42 -16.06 5.01 -57.82
N SER A 43 -16.94 6.00 -57.79
CA SER A 43 -18.09 6.02 -56.87
C SER A 43 -19.12 4.93 -57.21
N PRO A 44 -19.92 4.48 -56.24
CA PRO A 44 -21.35 4.44 -56.49
C PRO A 44 -22.25 4.88 -55.32
N ALA A 45 -23.23 5.72 -55.66
CA ALA A 45 -24.52 6.01 -55.04
C ALA A 45 -24.81 5.59 -53.57
N THR A 46 -25.17 6.58 -52.75
CA THR A 46 -25.97 6.43 -51.54
C THR A 46 -27.44 6.06 -51.83
N PRO A 47 -28.04 5.15 -51.04
CA PRO A 47 -29.47 5.13 -50.73
C PRO A 47 -29.82 6.17 -49.63
N PRO A 48 -31.10 6.54 -49.45
CA PRO A 48 -31.53 7.63 -48.55
C PRO A 48 -31.77 7.20 -47.09
N ASP A 49 -31.98 8.19 -46.22
CA ASP A 49 -32.29 8.06 -44.79
C ASP A 49 -33.49 7.16 -44.47
N GLU A 50 -33.32 6.25 -43.50
CA GLU A 50 -34.39 5.90 -42.58
C GLU A 50 -34.22 6.69 -41.28
N GLN A 51 -35.24 7.47 -40.90
CA GLN A 51 -35.23 8.28 -39.69
C GLN A 51 -35.51 7.43 -38.44
N GLY A 52 -34.59 6.51 -38.13
CA GLY A 52 -34.57 5.79 -36.86
C GLY A 52 -34.18 6.73 -35.71
N GLN A 53 -35.15 7.16 -34.90
CA GLN A 53 -34.93 8.02 -33.73
C GLN A 53 -34.26 7.27 -32.57
N GLY A 54 -33.03 6.81 -32.80
CA GLY A 54 -32.18 6.12 -31.83
C GLY A 54 -31.35 7.07 -30.99
N ASP A 55 -32.00 7.92 -30.19
CA ASP A 55 -31.33 8.69 -29.12
C ASP A 55 -30.98 7.75 -27.96
N ALA A 56 -30.05 6.83 -28.23
CA ALA A 56 -29.51 5.92 -27.25
C ALA A 56 -28.67 6.73 -26.25
N PRO A 57 -28.99 6.71 -24.94
CA PRO A 57 -28.16 7.38 -23.95
C PRO A 57 -26.71 6.87 -24.06
N PRO A 58 -25.69 7.74 -23.89
CA PRO A 58 -24.32 7.27 -23.81
C PRO A 58 -24.22 6.19 -22.71
N GLN A 59 -23.57 5.08 -23.00
CA GLN A 59 -23.49 3.94 -22.08
C GLN A 59 -22.61 4.28 -20.86
N LEU A 60 -23.22 4.88 -19.83
CA LEU A 60 -22.60 5.25 -18.54
C LEU A 60 -22.30 4.04 -17.63
N GLU A 61 -22.24 2.82 -18.18
CA GLU A 61 -22.21 1.58 -17.40
C GLU A 61 -20.78 1.05 -17.12
N ASP A 62 -19.76 1.67 -17.71
CA ASP A 62 -18.36 1.19 -17.66
C ASP A 62 -17.31 2.29 -17.37
N GLU A 63 -17.70 3.34 -16.65
CA GLU A 63 -16.72 4.26 -16.03
C GLU A 63 -16.04 3.56 -14.82
N GLU A 64 -14.70 3.57 -14.76
CA GLU A 64 -13.96 2.97 -13.64
C GLU A 64 -14.29 3.71 -12.33
N PRO A 65 -14.68 3.00 -11.25
CA PRO A 65 -14.95 3.63 -9.95
C PRO A 65 -13.73 4.38 -9.41
N ALA A 66 -13.89 5.68 -9.17
CA ALA A 66 -12.80 6.55 -8.75
C ALA A 66 -12.08 6.07 -7.47
N PHE A 67 -10.75 5.96 -7.53
CA PHE A 67 -9.89 5.50 -6.44
C PHE A 67 -8.70 6.45 -6.21
N PRO A 68 -8.11 6.55 -4.98
CA PRO A 68 -7.02 7.48 -4.65
C PRO A 68 -5.65 7.15 -5.28
N HIS A 69 -5.54 7.25 -6.60
CA HIS A 69 -4.34 6.92 -7.38
C HIS A 69 -3.05 7.59 -6.88
N THR A 70 -3.12 8.88 -6.52
CA THR A 70 -1.97 9.63 -5.99
C THR A 70 -1.44 9.03 -4.69
N ASP A 71 -2.33 8.59 -3.81
CA ASP A 71 -1.99 8.07 -2.49
C ASP A 71 -1.59 6.59 -2.55
N LEU A 72 -2.16 5.83 -3.49
CA LEU A 72 -1.69 4.48 -3.84
C LEU A 72 -0.23 4.51 -4.31
N ALA A 73 0.10 5.41 -5.25
CA ALA A 73 1.45 5.55 -5.75
C ALA A 73 2.45 5.93 -4.63
N LYS A 74 2.08 6.83 -3.72
CA LYS A 74 2.89 7.15 -2.53
C LYS A 74 3.02 5.97 -1.57
N LEU A 75 1.95 5.20 -1.32
CA LEU A 75 2.00 4.06 -0.41
C LEU A 75 2.98 3.00 -0.94
N ASP A 76 2.86 2.65 -2.22
CA ASP A 76 3.80 1.76 -2.91
C ASP A 76 5.24 2.26 -2.76
N ASP A 77 5.46 3.55 -2.94
CA ASP A 77 6.76 4.21 -2.75
C ASP A 77 7.27 4.10 -1.29
N MET A 78 6.39 4.23 -0.29
CA MET A 78 6.73 4.16 1.13
C MET A 78 7.04 2.73 1.60
N ILE A 79 6.26 1.74 1.15
CA ILE A 79 6.42 0.34 1.58
C ILE A 79 7.61 -0.35 0.89
N ASN A 80 7.97 0.04 -0.33
CA ASN A 80 9.10 -0.55 -1.06
C ASN A 80 10.46 0.09 -0.76
N ARG A 81 10.52 1.20 -0.03
CA ARG A 81 11.80 1.83 0.38
C ARG A 81 12.61 0.92 1.33
N PRO A 82 13.92 0.74 1.10
CA PRO A 82 14.81 -0.02 2.02
C PRO A 82 14.86 0.56 3.44
N ARG A 83 14.76 1.88 3.56
CA ARG A 83 14.44 2.57 4.82
C ARG A 83 13.00 3.07 4.73
N TRP A 84 12.06 2.19 5.04
CA TRP A 84 10.63 2.49 4.99
C TRP A 84 10.22 3.47 6.09
N VAL A 85 9.04 4.07 5.93
CA VAL A 85 8.39 4.95 6.91
C VAL A 85 6.98 4.43 7.11
N VAL A 86 6.52 4.38 8.36
CA VAL A 86 5.22 3.80 8.73
C VAL A 86 4.08 4.67 8.16
N PRO A 87 3.25 4.17 7.22
CA PRO A 87 2.27 4.97 6.47
C PRO A 87 0.96 5.17 7.26
N VAL A 88 1.07 5.58 8.52
CA VAL A 88 -0.04 5.65 9.50
C VAL A 88 -0.16 7.04 10.12
N LEU A 89 0.11 8.09 9.36
CA LEU A 89 -0.26 9.44 9.77
C LEU A 89 -1.79 9.63 9.63
N PRO A 90 -2.44 10.43 10.48
CA PRO A 90 -3.87 10.73 10.34
C PRO A 90 -4.17 11.36 8.98
N LYS A 91 -5.15 10.82 8.25
CA LYS A 91 -5.48 11.12 6.85
C LYS A 91 -4.33 10.88 5.87
N GLY A 92 -3.40 10.01 6.26
CA GLY A 92 -2.31 9.52 5.41
C GLY A 92 -2.78 8.43 4.45
N GLU A 93 -1.85 7.98 3.62
CA GLU A 93 -2.09 7.17 2.44
C GLU A 93 -2.87 5.87 2.75
N LEU A 94 -2.44 5.10 3.75
CA LEU A 94 -3.09 3.83 4.11
C LEU A 94 -4.52 4.03 4.64
N GLU A 95 -4.78 5.12 5.35
CA GLU A 95 -6.11 5.44 5.90
C GLU A 95 -7.09 5.79 4.77
N VAL A 96 -6.67 6.66 3.85
CA VAL A 96 -7.44 7.08 2.68
C VAL A 96 -7.73 5.91 1.73
N LEU A 97 -6.75 5.03 1.50
CA LEU A 97 -6.90 3.85 0.64
C LEU A 97 -7.80 2.78 1.27
N LEU A 98 -7.72 2.57 2.59
CA LEU A 98 -8.64 1.69 3.32
C LEU A 98 -10.08 2.21 3.20
N GLU A 99 -10.31 3.50 3.45
CA GLU A 99 -11.66 4.09 3.36
C GLU A 99 -12.25 3.94 1.96
N ALA A 100 -11.50 4.30 0.91
CA ALA A 100 -11.96 4.13 -0.47
C ALA A 100 -12.22 2.65 -0.83
N ALA A 101 -11.38 1.73 -0.38
CA ALA A 101 -11.52 0.30 -0.68
C ALA A 101 -12.71 -0.34 0.07
N ILE A 102 -12.97 0.06 1.33
CA ILE A 102 -14.20 -0.29 2.06
C ILE A 102 -15.42 0.19 1.27
N ASP A 103 -15.41 1.44 0.83
CA ASP A 103 -16.55 2.07 0.17
C ASP A 103 -16.87 1.46 -1.20
N LEU A 104 -15.85 1.04 -1.96
CA LEU A 104 -16.03 0.27 -3.20
C LEU A 104 -16.49 -1.17 -2.92
N SER A 105 -15.92 -1.83 -1.90
CA SER A 105 -16.29 -3.22 -1.53
C SER A 105 -17.75 -3.33 -1.10
N LYS A 106 -18.24 -2.40 -0.28
CA LYS A 106 -19.65 -2.31 0.14
C LYS A 106 -20.62 -2.13 -1.04
N LYS A 107 -20.15 -1.58 -2.16
CA LYS A 107 -20.93 -1.34 -3.39
C LYS A 107 -20.77 -2.48 -4.41
N GLY A 108 -19.90 -3.46 -4.18
CA GLY A 108 -19.50 -4.47 -5.17
C GLY A 108 -18.72 -3.89 -6.37
N LEU A 109 -18.16 -2.70 -6.21
CA LEU A 109 -17.46 -1.94 -7.26
C LEU A 109 -15.94 -2.06 -7.18
N ASP A 110 -15.40 -2.68 -6.12
CA ASP A 110 -13.96 -2.86 -5.96
C ASP A 110 -13.36 -3.69 -7.10
N VAL A 111 -14.09 -4.69 -7.61
CA VAL A 111 -13.70 -5.53 -8.75
C VAL A 111 -13.70 -4.79 -10.10
N LYS A 112 -14.33 -3.61 -10.18
CA LYS A 112 -14.30 -2.74 -11.37
C LYS A 112 -13.13 -1.73 -11.35
N SER A 113 -12.43 -1.54 -10.22
CA SER A 113 -11.26 -0.65 -10.17
C SER A 113 -9.96 -1.43 -9.99
N GLU A 114 -9.10 -1.39 -11.00
CA GLU A 114 -7.79 -2.05 -10.96
C GLU A 114 -6.84 -1.37 -9.96
N ALA A 115 -7.02 -0.06 -9.69
CA ALA A 115 -6.29 0.61 -8.62
C ALA A 115 -6.69 0.07 -7.22
N CYS A 116 -7.97 -0.25 -7.01
CA CYS A 116 -8.45 -0.91 -5.79
C CYS A 116 -7.94 -2.36 -5.68
N GLN A 117 -7.98 -3.12 -6.77
CA GLN A 117 -7.43 -4.48 -6.81
C GLN A 117 -5.92 -4.52 -6.57
N ARG A 118 -5.16 -3.60 -7.17
CA ARG A 118 -3.72 -3.39 -6.89
C ARG A 118 -3.47 -3.08 -5.42
N PHE A 119 -4.28 -2.21 -4.80
CA PHE A 119 -4.18 -1.96 -3.36
C PHE A 119 -4.34 -3.24 -2.54
N PHE A 120 -5.31 -4.13 -2.86
CA PHE A 120 -5.47 -5.41 -2.16
C PHE A 120 -4.29 -6.37 -2.35
N ARG A 121 -3.76 -6.50 -3.57
CA ARG A 121 -2.67 -7.44 -3.89
C ARG A 121 -1.34 -6.97 -3.30
N ASP A 122 -1.00 -5.70 -3.53
CA ASP A 122 0.38 -5.21 -3.42
C ASP A 122 0.56 -4.27 -2.21
N GLY A 123 -0.38 -3.33 -2.02
CA GLY A 123 -0.26 -2.29 -0.98
C GLY A 123 -0.65 -2.75 0.43
N LEU A 124 -1.82 -3.39 0.55
CA LEU A 124 -2.52 -3.63 1.82
C LEU A 124 -1.79 -4.66 2.70
N THR A 125 -1.57 -5.87 2.18
CA THR A 125 -0.95 -6.97 2.94
C THR A 125 0.49 -6.62 3.35
N ILE A 126 1.28 -6.03 2.46
CA ILE A 126 2.64 -5.57 2.76
C ILE A 126 2.63 -4.49 3.85
N SER A 127 1.73 -3.51 3.76
CA SER A 127 1.61 -2.45 4.78
C SER A 127 1.37 -3.04 6.17
N PHE A 128 0.33 -3.85 6.34
CA PHE A 128 0.00 -4.43 7.65
C PHE A 128 1.04 -5.42 8.16
N THR A 129 1.68 -6.20 7.27
CA THR A 129 2.78 -7.10 7.65
C THR A 129 3.89 -6.30 8.32
N LYS A 130 4.41 -5.28 7.63
CA LYS A 130 5.50 -4.44 8.14
C LYS A 130 5.08 -3.70 9.42
N ILE A 131 3.87 -3.12 9.46
CA ILE A 131 3.34 -2.40 10.63
C ILE A 131 3.23 -3.29 11.88
N LEU A 132 2.81 -4.54 11.73
CA LEU A 132 2.55 -5.44 12.87
C LEU A 132 3.78 -6.24 13.32
N THR A 133 4.80 -6.38 12.47
CA THR A 133 6.00 -7.21 12.76
C THR A 133 7.34 -6.45 12.80
N ASP A 134 7.38 -5.13 12.64
CA ASP A 134 8.65 -4.38 12.73
C ASP A 134 9.24 -4.40 14.16
N GLU A 135 10.56 -4.52 14.28
CA GLU A 135 11.27 -4.50 15.56
C GLU A 135 11.26 -3.09 16.20
N ALA A 136 11.14 -2.03 15.40
CA ALA A 136 11.07 -0.65 15.84
C ALA A 136 9.71 -0.26 16.45
N VAL A 137 8.70 -1.14 16.43
CA VAL A 137 7.38 -0.97 17.09
C VAL A 137 7.53 -0.39 18.49
N SER A 138 8.50 -0.88 19.27
CA SER A 138 8.72 -0.47 20.66
C SER A 138 9.22 0.97 20.85
N GLY A 139 9.75 1.59 19.78
CA GLY A 139 10.27 2.95 19.74
C GLY A 139 9.35 3.96 19.04
N TRP A 140 8.15 3.56 18.61
CA TRP A 140 7.18 4.46 18.00
C TRP A 140 6.44 5.32 19.04
N LYS A 141 5.97 6.51 18.63
CA LYS A 141 5.18 7.39 19.51
C LYS A 141 3.77 6.83 19.71
N PHE A 142 3.13 7.15 20.84
CA PHE A 142 1.81 6.60 21.16
C PHE A 142 0.73 6.94 20.12
N GLU A 143 0.84 8.10 19.47
CA GLU A 143 -0.02 8.56 18.39
C GLU A 143 0.05 7.59 17.19
N ILE A 144 1.22 7.04 16.88
CA ILE A 144 1.43 6.06 15.81
C ILE A 144 0.69 4.77 16.14
N HIS A 145 0.77 4.27 17.39
CA HIS A 145 0.01 3.08 17.80
C HIS A 145 -1.51 3.30 17.73
N ARG A 146 -2.00 4.50 18.06
CA ARG A 146 -3.41 4.86 17.94
C ARG A 146 -3.88 4.94 16.48
N CYS A 147 -3.02 5.39 15.55
CA CYS A 147 -3.33 5.34 14.12
C CYS A 147 -3.29 3.90 13.56
N ILE A 148 -2.38 3.05 14.06
CA ILE A 148 -2.31 1.63 13.67
C ILE A 148 -3.61 0.90 14.07
N ILE A 149 -4.07 1.02 15.32
CA ILE A 149 -5.31 0.33 15.74
C ILE A 149 -6.55 0.86 15.00
N ASN A 150 -6.61 2.17 14.71
CA ASN A 150 -7.68 2.73 13.87
C ASN A 150 -7.68 2.18 12.44
N ASN A 151 -6.51 1.96 11.85
CA ASN A 151 -6.41 1.30 10.54
C ASN A 151 -6.69 -0.20 10.63
N THR A 152 -6.35 -0.87 11.74
CA THR A 152 -6.77 -2.26 12.00
C THR A 152 -8.29 -2.39 12.10
N HIS A 153 -9.00 -1.43 12.70
CA HIS A 153 -10.47 -1.42 12.69
C HIS A 153 -11.04 -1.32 11.27
N ARG A 154 -10.48 -0.44 10.43
CA ARG A 154 -10.84 -0.34 9.00
C ARG A 154 -10.52 -1.63 8.22
N LEU A 155 -9.40 -2.30 8.52
CA LEU A 155 -9.09 -3.61 7.95
C LEU A 155 -10.16 -4.65 8.34
N VAL A 156 -10.58 -4.72 9.61
CA VAL A 156 -11.66 -5.62 10.03
C VAL A 156 -12.97 -5.30 9.30
N GLU A 157 -13.31 -4.01 9.14
CA GLU A 157 -14.48 -3.57 8.36
C GLU A 157 -14.40 -3.99 6.88
N LEU A 158 -13.24 -3.87 6.25
CA LEU A 158 -12.98 -4.33 4.89
C LEU A 158 -13.13 -5.85 4.76
N CYS A 159 -12.57 -6.62 5.70
CA CYS A 159 -12.73 -8.07 5.76
C CYS A 159 -14.21 -8.48 5.90
N VAL A 160 -15.00 -7.76 6.71
CA VAL A 160 -16.45 -7.98 6.83
C VAL A 160 -17.19 -7.63 5.53
N ALA A 161 -16.86 -6.50 4.90
CA ALA A 161 -17.47 -6.10 3.62
C ALA A 161 -17.20 -7.08 2.47
N LYS A 162 -16.07 -7.81 2.53
CA LYS A 162 -15.66 -8.82 1.54
C LYS A 162 -15.93 -10.27 1.98
N LEU A 163 -16.50 -10.50 3.17
CA LEU A 163 -16.61 -11.83 3.78
C LEU A 163 -17.44 -12.81 2.96
N SER A 164 -18.53 -12.35 2.33
CA SER A 164 -19.41 -13.16 1.48
C SER A 164 -18.79 -13.58 0.14
N GLN A 165 -17.54 -13.19 -0.13
CA GLN A 165 -16.78 -13.50 -1.34
C GLN A 165 -15.62 -14.48 -1.08
N ASP A 166 -15.49 -15.01 0.15
CA ASP A 166 -14.44 -15.93 0.59
C ASP A 166 -13.01 -15.49 0.17
N TRP A 167 -12.72 -14.20 0.31
CA TRP A 167 -11.47 -13.59 -0.17
C TRP A 167 -10.27 -13.97 0.71
N PHE A 168 -9.69 -15.15 0.48
CA PHE A 168 -8.62 -15.75 1.29
C PHE A 168 -7.48 -14.77 1.71
N PRO A 169 -6.91 -13.91 0.83
CA PRO A 169 -5.87 -12.97 1.25
C PRO A 169 -6.29 -12.00 2.37
N LEU A 170 -7.58 -11.63 2.44
CA LEU A 170 -8.13 -10.79 3.51
C LEU A 170 -8.37 -11.59 4.80
N LEU A 171 -8.62 -12.91 4.70
CA LEU A 171 -8.76 -13.80 5.86
C LEU A 171 -7.40 -14.13 6.48
N GLU A 172 -6.37 -14.37 5.66
CA GLU A 172 -4.97 -14.52 6.10
C GLU A 172 -4.47 -13.23 6.77
N LEU A 173 -4.74 -12.08 6.17
CA LEU A 173 -4.43 -10.77 6.72
C LEU A 173 -5.20 -10.49 8.03
N LEU A 174 -6.47 -10.88 8.14
CA LEU A 174 -7.23 -10.80 9.38
C LEU A 174 -6.63 -11.68 10.48
N ALA A 175 -6.22 -12.91 10.15
CA ALA A 175 -5.55 -13.80 11.10
C ALA A 175 -4.22 -13.21 11.61
N MET A 176 -3.45 -12.54 10.75
CA MET A 176 -2.26 -11.79 11.16
C MET A 176 -2.60 -10.56 12.03
N ALA A 177 -3.66 -9.81 11.67
CA ALA A 177 -4.10 -8.63 12.41
C ALA A 177 -4.62 -8.95 13.82
N LEU A 178 -5.14 -10.16 14.03
CA LEU A 178 -5.64 -10.67 15.32
C LEU A 178 -4.62 -11.56 16.06
N ASN A 179 -3.44 -11.84 15.50
CA ASN A 179 -2.43 -12.71 16.12
C ASN A 179 -1.79 -12.08 17.37
N PRO A 180 -2.09 -12.57 18.60
CA PRO A 180 -1.60 -11.95 19.84
C PRO A 180 -0.07 -12.02 20.01
N HIS A 181 0.63 -12.80 19.19
CA HIS A 181 2.08 -12.96 19.20
C HIS A 181 2.82 -12.06 18.20
N CYS A 182 2.12 -11.18 17.45
CA CYS A 182 2.79 -10.18 16.62
C CYS A 182 3.49 -9.10 17.46
N LYS A 183 4.48 -8.39 16.91
CA LYS A 183 5.28 -7.40 17.66
C LYS A 183 4.41 -6.27 18.23
N PHE A 184 3.43 -5.82 17.46
CA PHE A 184 2.48 -4.79 17.89
C PHE A 184 1.65 -5.23 19.11
N HIS A 185 1.10 -6.44 19.08
CA HIS A 185 0.26 -6.95 20.17
C HIS A 185 1.07 -7.34 21.41
N LEU A 186 2.26 -7.93 21.25
CA LEU A 186 3.17 -8.20 22.37
C LEU A 186 3.60 -6.91 23.10
N TYR A 187 3.87 -5.82 22.36
CA TYR A 187 4.26 -4.54 22.94
C TYR A 187 3.08 -3.81 23.63
N ASN A 188 1.86 -3.92 23.10
CA ASN A 188 0.68 -3.24 23.67
C ASN A 188 -0.06 -4.08 24.72
N GLY A 189 0.07 -5.41 24.73
CA GLY A 189 -0.66 -6.31 25.65
C GLY A 189 -0.31 -6.18 27.14
N THR A 190 0.73 -5.41 27.48
CA THR A 190 1.07 -5.04 28.88
C THR A 190 0.44 -3.72 29.33
N ARG A 191 -0.24 -3.00 28.43
CA ARG A 191 -0.86 -1.70 28.72
C ARG A 191 -2.27 -1.88 29.32
N PRO A 192 -2.70 -1.00 30.24
CA PRO A 192 -4.11 -0.93 30.63
C PRO A 192 -5.00 -0.65 29.42
N SER A 193 -6.21 -1.23 29.38
CA SER A 193 -7.20 -0.89 28.35
C SER A 193 -7.83 0.47 28.65
N GLU A 194 -7.98 1.29 27.60
CA GLU A 194 -8.68 2.58 27.67
C GLU A 194 -10.21 2.39 27.76
N THR A 195 -10.74 1.27 27.24
CA THR A 195 -12.19 0.97 27.22
C THR A 195 -12.64 0.06 28.38
N VAL A 196 -11.73 -0.75 28.93
CA VAL A 196 -12.01 -1.65 30.08
C VAL A 196 -10.95 -1.44 31.17
N PRO A 197 -11.09 -0.38 31.99
CA PRO A 197 -10.13 -0.08 33.06
C PRO A 197 -10.05 -1.18 34.12
N ALA A 198 -8.88 -1.32 34.75
CA ALA A 198 -8.65 -2.34 35.77
C ALA A 198 -9.57 -2.14 36.99
N GLY A 199 -10.34 -3.19 37.32
CA GLY A 199 -11.29 -3.17 38.44
C GLY A 199 -12.73 -2.76 38.09
N VAL A 200 -13.03 -2.43 36.84
CA VAL A 200 -14.42 -2.24 36.39
C VAL A 200 -15.11 -3.60 36.25
N GLN A 201 -16.29 -3.71 36.86
CA GLN A 201 -17.27 -4.77 36.58
C GLN A 201 -18.17 -4.26 35.43
N LEU A 202 -18.08 -4.89 34.26
CA LEU A 202 -19.08 -4.82 33.19
C LEU A 202 -19.97 -6.07 33.24
N ALA A 203 -21.10 -6.07 32.53
CA ALA A 203 -21.88 -7.29 32.37
C ALA A 203 -21.12 -8.33 31.50
N GLU A 204 -21.46 -9.61 31.65
CA GLU A 204 -20.74 -10.69 30.95
C GLU A 204 -21.00 -10.69 29.44
N ASP A 205 -22.17 -10.21 29.02
CA ASP A 205 -22.59 -9.95 27.64
C ASP A 205 -22.06 -8.63 27.06
N GLU A 206 -21.47 -7.76 27.89
CA GLU A 206 -20.75 -6.54 27.48
C GLU A 206 -19.23 -6.76 27.36
N LEU A 207 -18.67 -7.79 28.03
CA LEU A 207 -17.22 -7.96 28.20
C LEU A 207 -16.59 -9.00 27.26
N TYR A 208 -16.40 -8.60 25.99
CA TYR A 208 -15.82 -9.46 24.96
C TYR A 208 -14.32 -9.75 25.14
N ALA A 209 -13.56 -8.84 25.77
CA ALA A 209 -12.12 -9.01 26.01
C ALA A 209 -11.62 -8.13 27.17
N ARG A 210 -10.55 -8.56 27.85
CA ARG A 210 -9.82 -7.75 28.85
C ARG A 210 -8.31 -8.06 28.83
N PRO A 211 -7.43 -7.10 29.16
CA PRO A 211 -6.01 -7.40 29.40
C PRO A 211 -5.84 -8.39 30.57
N PRO A 212 -4.79 -9.24 30.56
CA PRO A 212 -4.42 -10.07 31.69
C PRO A 212 -4.14 -9.21 32.94
N ASP A 213 -4.53 -9.69 34.13
CA ASP A 213 -4.20 -8.98 35.37
C ASP A 213 -2.68 -9.10 35.65
N PRO A 214 -1.93 -7.99 35.79
CA PRO A 214 -0.49 -8.04 36.07
C PRO A 214 -0.11 -8.76 37.37
N ARG A 215 -1.08 -9.00 38.27
CA ARG A 215 -0.93 -9.71 39.54
C ARG A 215 -1.29 -11.20 39.44
N SER A 216 -1.85 -11.64 38.32
CA SER A 216 -2.12 -13.07 38.09
C SER A 216 -0.80 -13.84 37.93
N PRO A 217 -0.68 -15.05 38.50
CA PRO A 217 0.51 -15.86 38.33
C PRO A 217 0.66 -16.26 36.87
N LYS A 218 1.87 -16.12 36.31
CA LYS A 218 2.17 -16.61 34.97
C LYS A 218 2.02 -18.13 34.94
N VAL A 219 1.09 -18.63 34.14
CA VAL A 219 1.11 -20.02 33.67
C VAL A 219 2.31 -20.17 32.72
N ASN A 220 3.20 -21.10 33.06
CA ASN A 220 4.34 -21.53 32.24
C ASN A 220 3.96 -22.79 31.46
#